data_AF-A0A530LHA1-F1
#
_entry.id   AF-A0A530LHA1-F1
#
_cell.length_a   1.000
_cell.length_b   1.000
_cell.length_c   1.000
_cell.angle_alpha   90.00
_cell.angle_beta   90.00
_cell.angle_gamma   90.00
#
_symmetry.space_group_name_H-M   'P 1'
#
loop_
_entity.id
_entity.type
_entity.pdbx_description
1 polymer ?
#
loop_
_entity_poly.entity_id
_entity_poly.type
_entity_poly.pdbx_seq_one_letter_code
_entity_poly.pdbx_strand_id
1 'polypeptide(L)' 'MTCKVSRLSGRSVLFVMAAEAEYGPHLQRLFTPLLTGVGPVEAGVGLSAELSRRAAENALPDLVVSLGSAGSRTLEQTE' A
#
# COMPACT_ATOMS: atom_id res chain seq x y z
N MET A 1 -4.04 7.70 11.62
CA MET A 1 -2.69 7.18 11.29
C MET A 1 -2.18 7.92 10.07
N THR A 2 -0.95 8.45 10.10
CA THR A 2 -0.37 9.19 8.98
C THR A 2 0.40 8.24 8.08
N CYS A 3 -0.03 8.05 6.84
CA CYS A 3 0.72 7.33 5.81
C CYS A 3 2.08 8.00 5.57
N LYS A 4 3.17 7.23 5.50
CA LYS A 4 4.53 7.75 5.34
C LYS A 4 5.23 7.11 4.14
N VAL A 5 5.88 7.94 3.32
CA VAL A 5 6.77 7.47 2.25
C VAL A 5 8.12 7.07 2.84
N SER A 6 8.52 5.83 2.61
CA SER A 6 9.80 5.27 3.04
C SER A 6 10.93 5.72 2.11
N ARG A 7 12.14 5.86 2.65
CA ARG A 7 13.35 6.13 1.87
C ARG A 7 14.21 4.87 1.82
N LEU A 8 14.35 4.28 0.65
CA LEU A 8 15.12 3.05 0.41
C LEU A 8 16.16 3.32 -0.67
N SER A 9 17.45 3.22 -0.34
CA SER A 9 18.57 3.48 -1.28
C SER A 9 18.43 4.80 -2.06
N GLY A 10 17.99 5.87 -1.39
CA GLY A 10 17.77 7.19 -1.98
C GLY A 10 16.44 7.36 -2.71
N ARG A 11 15.70 6.28 -2.98
CA ARG A 11 14.37 6.30 -3.62
C ARG A 11 13.25 6.45 -2.59
N SER A 12 12.20 7.15 -2.99
CA SER A 12 10.96 7.31 -2.23
C SER A 12 9.97 6.21 -2.60
N VAL A 13 9.52 5.44 -1.61
CA VAL A 13 8.66 4.27 -1.80
C VAL A 13 7.38 4.39 -0.97
N LEU A 14 6.24 4.30 -1.65
CA LEU A 14 4.91 4.29 -1.03
C LEU A 14 4.37 2.86 -0.98
N PHE A 15 4.23 2.30 0.21
CA PHE A 15 3.58 1.00 0.42
C PHE A 15 2.07 1.18 0.55
N VAL A 16 1.31 0.32 -0.13
CA VAL A 16 -0.16 0.40 -0.20
C VAL A 16 -0.75 -0.97 0.14
N MET A 17 -1.68 -1.00 1.10
CA MET A 17 -2.36 -2.22 1.56
C MET A 17 -3.87 -1.98 1.67
N ALA A 18 -4.66 -3.05 1.58
CA ALA A 18 -6.11 -2.95 1.64
C ALA A 18 -6.64 -2.83 3.08
N ALA A 19 -6.17 -3.69 3.99
CA ALA A 19 -6.69 -3.80 5.35
C ALA A 19 -5.60 -4.08 6.41
N GLU A 20 -5.87 -3.69 7.67
CA GLU A 20 -4.96 -3.90 8.80
C GLU A 20 -4.72 -5.38 9.13
N ALA A 21 -5.67 -6.26 8.82
CA ALA A 21 -5.57 -7.69 9.10
C ALA A 21 -4.34 -8.34 8.46
N GLU A 22 -3.85 -7.78 7.35
CA GLU A 22 -2.68 -8.26 6.60
C GLU A 22 -1.38 -7.58 7.06
N TYR A 23 -1.47 -6.51 7.86
CA TYR A 23 -0.36 -5.67 8.30
C TYR A 23 0.16 -6.09 9.68
N GLY A 24 0.71 -7.31 9.73
CA GLY A 24 1.22 -7.91 10.97
C GLY A 24 2.53 -7.30 11.50
N PRO A 25 3.03 -7.78 12.67
CA PRO A 25 4.19 -7.20 13.35
C PRO A 25 5.48 -7.14 12.54
N HIS A 26 5.64 -8.07 11.58
CA HIS A 26 6.81 -8.10 10.70
C HIS A 26 6.82 -6.92 9.74
N LEU A 27 5.68 -6.59 9.12
CA LEU A 27 5.53 -5.45 8.22
C LEU A 27 5.56 -4.12 9.00
N GLN A 28 4.97 -4.10 10.19
CA GLN A 28 4.96 -2.93 11.08
C GLN A 28 6.37 -2.43 11.45
N ARG A 29 7.36 -3.32 11.48
CA ARG A 29 8.77 -2.96 11.72
C ARG A 29 9.46 -2.33 10.51
N LEU A 30 8.87 -2.42 9.31
CA LEU A 30 9.52 -2.04 8.05
C LEU A 30 9.01 -0.71 7.49
N PHE A 31 7.69 -0.47 7.49
CA PHE A 31 7.09 0.72 6.89
C PHE A 31 5.70 1.00 7.44
N THR A 32 5.16 2.19 7.21
CA THR A 32 3.76 2.54 7.48
C THR A 32 3.00 2.67 6.16
N PRO A 33 2.06 1.77 5.83
CA PRO A 33 1.37 1.79 4.55
C PRO A 33 0.30 2.88 4.46
N LEU A 34 -0.07 3.22 3.24
CA LEU A 34 -1.39 3.78 2.94
C LEU A 34 -2.41 2.64 2.98
N LEU A 35 -3.41 2.73 3.87
CA LEU A 35 -4.56 1.84 3.86
C LEU A 35 -5.64 2.43 2.95
N THR A 36 -5.96 1.74 1.86
CA THR A 36 -6.92 2.25 0.87
C THR A 36 -8.35 1.72 1.05
N GLY A 37 -8.53 0.72 1.91
CA GLY A 37 -9.78 -0.04 1.98
C GLY A 37 -9.79 -1.22 0.99
N VAL A 38 -10.84 -2.03 1.09
CA VAL A 38 -11.00 -3.28 0.33
C VAL A 38 -11.95 -3.04 -0.84
N GLY A 39 -11.52 -3.43 -2.04
CA GLY A 39 -12.31 -3.31 -3.26
C GLY A 39 -11.68 -2.35 -4.27
N PRO A 40 -12.03 -2.50 -5.56
CA PRO A 40 -11.42 -1.71 -6.63
C PRO A 40 -11.78 -0.21 -6.54
N VAL A 41 -12.95 0.13 -6.00
CA VAL A 41 -13.42 1.52 -5.89
C VAL A 41 -12.65 2.24 -4.78
N GLU A 42 -12.59 1.63 -3.61
CA GLU A 42 -11.91 2.12 -2.41
C GLU A 42 -10.42 2.29 -2.68
N ALA A 43 -9.79 1.26 -3.28
CA ALA A 43 -8.40 1.30 -3.71
C ALA A 43 -8.12 2.45 -4.69
N GLY A 44 -8.95 2.58 -5.72
CA GLY A 44 -8.80 3.60 -6.75
C GLY A 44 -8.93 5.02 -6.18
N VAL A 45 -9.98 5.28 -5.39
CA VAL A 45 -10.23 6.59 -4.80
C VAL A 45 -9.14 6.94 -3.79
N GLY A 46 -8.81 6.02 -2.87
CA GLY A 46 -7.83 6.27 -1.81
C GLY A 46 -6.42 6.53 -2.34
N LEU A 47 -5.94 5.72 -3.28
CA LEU A 47 -4.62 5.91 -3.87
C LEU A 47 -4.55 7.18 -4.73
N SER A 48 -5.58 7.44 -5.54
CA SER A 48 -5.61 8.63 -6.41
C SER A 48 -5.62 9.93 -5.61
N ALA A 49 -6.37 9.97 -4.51
CA ALA A 49 -6.39 11.13 -3.62
C ALA A 49 -4.99 11.42 -3.03
N GLU A 50 -4.30 10.40 -2.54
CA GLU A 50 -2.98 10.57 -1.92
C GLU A 50 -1.90 10.92 -2.96
N LEU A 51 -1.91 10.31 -4.15
CA LEU A 51 -1.00 10.66 -5.22
C LEU A 51 -1.25 12.08 -5.75
N SER A 52 -2.51 12.51 -5.85
CA SER A 52 -2.87 13.88 -6.27
C SER A 52 -2.37 14.91 -5.26
N ARG A 53 -2.56 14.65 -3.95
CA ARG A 53 -2.05 15.51 -2.88
C ARG A 53 -0.52 15.65 -2.96
N ARG A 54 0.18 14.54 -3.17
CA ARG A 54 1.65 14.52 -3.32
C ARG A 54 2.13 15.19 -4.59
N ALA A 55 1.40 15.05 -5.70
CA ALA A 55 1.71 15.75 -6.94
C ALA A 55 1.64 17.26 -6.75
N ALA A 56 0.61 17.77 -6.07
CA ALA A 56 0.49 19.18 -5.74
C ALA A 56 1.66 19.70 -4.87
N GLU A 57 2.26 18.83 -4.07
CA GLU A 57 3.43 19.11 -3.21
C GLU A 57 4.78 18.83 -3.90
N ASN A 58 4.81 18.46 -5.19
CA ASN A 58 6.01 17.98 -5.89
C ASN A 58 6.75 16.83 -5.16
N ALA A 59 6.00 15.96 -4.49
CA ALA A 59 6.49 14.92 -3.60
C ALA A 59 5.98 13.51 -3.99
N LEU A 60 5.80 13.26 -5.29
CA LEU A 60 5.41 11.94 -5.80
C LEU A 60 6.47 10.88 -5.44
N PRO A 61 6.04 9.65 -5.08
CA PRO A 61 6.97 8.56 -4.84
C PRO A 61 7.63 8.09 -6.15
N ASP A 62 8.89 7.66 -6.08
CA ASP A 62 9.58 6.98 -7.18
C ASP A 62 8.98 5.60 -7.47
N LEU A 63 8.42 4.94 -6.45
CA LEU A 63 7.86 3.59 -6.53
C LEU A 63 6.62 3.45 -5.63
N VAL A 64 5.59 2.79 -6.15
CA VAL A 64 4.45 2.29 -5.38
C VAL A 64 4.57 0.77 -5.25
N VAL A 65 4.50 0.25 -4.03
CA VAL A 65 4.45 -1.18 -3.74
C VAL A 65 3.05 -1.52 -3.25
N SER A 66 2.25 -2.14 -4.12
CA SER A 66 0.98 -2.74 -3.73
C SER A 66 1.23 -4.13 -3.18
N LEU A 67 0.87 -4.37 -1.92
CA LEU A 67 1.03 -5.68 -1.29
C LEU A 67 -0.17 -6.04 -0.43
N GLY A 68 -0.45 -7.34 -0.37
CA GLY A 68 -1.57 -7.94 0.36
C GLY A 68 -1.57 -9.45 0.14
N SER A 69 -2.52 -10.13 0.74
CA SER A 69 -2.78 -11.54 0.46
C SER A 69 -3.56 -11.69 -0.84
N ALA A 70 -3.46 -12.88 -1.44
CA ALA A 70 -4.28 -13.26 -2.58
C ALA A 70 -4.58 -14.76 -2.48
N GLY A 71 -5.84 -15.12 -2.71
CA GLY A 71 -6.20 -16.52 -2.95
C GLY A 71 -5.63 -16.98 -4.30
N SER A 72 -5.26 -18.25 -4.40
CA SER A 72 -4.90 -18.86 -5.67
C SER A 72 -5.84 -20.01 -5.97
N ARG A 73 -6.43 -19.98 -7.17
CA ARG A 73 -7.41 -20.98 -7.65
C ARG A 73 -6.81 -22.36 -7.96
N THR A 74 -5.50 -22.51 -7.83
CA THR A 74 -4.76 -23.74 -8.17
C THR A 74 -4.15 -24.41 -6.95
N LEU A 75 -4.44 -23.92 -5.75
CA LEU A 75 -3.92 -24.48 -4.49
C LEU A 75 -4.85 -25.58 -3.97
N GLU A 76 -4.27 -26.62 -3.38
CA GLU A 76 -5.02 -27.75 -2.76
C GLU A 76 -6.02 -27.28 -1.69
N GLN A 77 -5.75 -26.16 -1.02
CA GLN A 77 -6.63 -25.52 -0.04
C GLN A 77 -7.98 -25.03 -0.62
N THR A 78 -8.18 -25.17 -1.93
CA THR A 78 -9.43 -24.85 -2.63
C THR A 78 -10.24 -26.09 -3.05
N GLU A 79 -9.79 -27.30 -2.70
CA GLU A 79 -10.54 -28.56 -2.84
C GLU A 79 -11.56 -28.78 -1.70
#